data_AF-A0A2X1KIR4-F1
#
_entry.id   AF-A0A2X1KIR4-F1
#
_cell.length_a   1.000
_cell.length_b   1.000
_cell.length_c   1.000
_cell.angle_alpha   90.00
_cell.angle_beta   90.00
_cell.angle_gamma   90.00
#
_symmetry.space_group_name_H-M   'P 1'
#
loop_
_entity.id
_entity.type
_entity.pdbx_description
1 polymer ?
#
loop_
_entity_poly.entity_id
_entity_poly.type
_entity_poly.pdbx_seq_one_letter_code
_entity_poly.pdbx_strand_id
1 'polypeptide(L)'
;MVRPGDKSRSATPKRAVGVLHLPLGDENRRLDLALETPAKMRPNQPLTVKIKASTKNGEKPKQVNVLVSAVDSGVLNITDYVTPDPWQAFFGQKRYGADIYDIYGQVIEGQGRLAALRFGGDGDELKRGGKPPVNHVNIVAQQALPVTLNEQGEGSVTTADWRF
;
A
#
# COMPACT_ATOMS: atom_id res chain seq x y z
N MET A 1 -30.49 -18.46 1.03
CA MET A 1 -31.72 -19.20 1.45
C MET A 1 -32.93 -18.53 0.82
N VAL A 2 -33.86 -19.29 0.26
CA VAL A 2 -35.13 -18.78 -0.32
C VAL A 2 -36.27 -19.38 0.51
N ARG A 3 -37.26 -18.55 0.90
CA ARG A 3 -38.41 -19.00 1.71
C ARG A 3 -39.74 -18.84 0.95
N PRO A 4 -40.64 -19.84 1.00
CA PRO A 4 -42.03 -19.67 0.56
C PRO A 4 -42.76 -18.67 1.47
N GLY A 5 -43.63 -17.82 0.92
CA GLY A 5 -44.32 -16.78 1.68
C GLY A 5 -45.76 -17.17 2.03
N ASP A 6 -46.16 -16.87 3.27
CA ASP A 6 -47.55 -16.93 3.74
C ASP A 6 -48.13 -15.52 3.89
N LYS A 7 -49.43 -15.34 3.66
CA LYS A 7 -50.06 -14.02 3.40
C LYS A 7 -50.19 -13.08 4.61
N SER A 8 -49.72 -13.44 5.81
CA SER A 8 -49.88 -12.60 6.99
C SER A 8 -48.56 -12.33 7.72
N ARG A 9 -48.25 -11.03 7.86
CA ARG A 9 -47.14 -10.37 8.58
C ARG A 9 -45.90 -10.00 7.75
N SER A 10 -45.69 -8.68 7.67
CA SER A 10 -44.42 -7.94 7.67
C SER A 10 -43.40 -8.32 6.59
N ALA A 11 -43.00 -7.31 5.81
CA ALA A 11 -42.06 -7.34 4.69
C ALA A 11 -40.68 -7.94 5.04
N THR A 12 -40.60 -9.26 5.15
CA THR A 12 -39.35 -9.98 5.35
C THR A 12 -38.74 -10.34 4.00
N PRO A 13 -37.43 -10.11 3.78
CA PRO A 13 -36.81 -10.35 2.48
C PRO A 13 -36.90 -11.84 2.09
N LYS A 14 -37.41 -12.11 0.89
CA LYS A 14 -37.64 -13.48 0.37
C LYS A 14 -36.35 -14.24 0.03
N ARG A 15 -35.23 -13.53 -0.11
CA ARG A 15 -33.90 -14.07 -0.41
C ARG A 15 -32.83 -13.31 0.37
N ALA A 16 -31.87 -14.04 0.93
CA ALA A 16 -30.66 -13.49 1.54
C ALA A 16 -29.40 -14.04 0.85
N VAL A 17 -28.45 -13.15 0.57
CA VAL A 17 -27.12 -13.44 0.01
C VAL A 17 -26.08 -12.86 0.97
N GLY A 18 -25.06 -13.66 1.29
CA GLY A 18 -23.90 -13.22 2.09
C GLY A 18 -22.63 -13.46 1.30
N VAL A 19 -21.77 -12.44 1.21
CA VAL A 19 -20.46 -12.52 0.57
C VAL A 19 -19.42 -12.17 1.64
N LEU A 20 -18.42 -13.03 1.79
CA LEU A 20 -17.34 -12.84 2.75
C LEU A 20 -16.00 -13.16 2.08
N HIS A 21 -14.99 -12.34 2.36
CA HIS A 21 -13.63 -12.63 1.94
C HIS A 21 -13.06 -13.79 2.76
N LEU A 22 -12.48 -14.78 2.09
CA LEU A 22 -11.69 -15.84 2.71
C LEU A 22 -10.20 -15.45 2.64
N PRO A 23 -9.55 -15.10 3.77
CA PRO A 23 -8.13 -14.78 3.78
C PRO A 23 -7.29 -16.04 3.58
N LEU A 24 -6.37 -16.00 2.62
CA LEU A 24 -5.45 -17.11 2.29
C LEU A 24 -3.97 -16.68 2.34
N GLY A 25 -3.68 -15.46 2.80
CA GLY A 25 -2.32 -14.98 2.97
C GLY A 25 -1.63 -15.69 4.12
N ASP A 26 -0.49 -16.32 3.84
CA ASP A 26 0.34 -16.97 4.85
C ASP A 26 1.39 -15.98 5.36
N GLU A 27 1.36 -15.68 6.66
CA GLU A 27 2.31 -14.79 7.33
C GLU A 27 3.75 -15.32 7.27
N ASN A 28 3.96 -16.63 7.11
CA ASN A 28 5.30 -17.20 6.99
C ASN A 28 5.99 -16.80 5.66
N ARG A 29 5.20 -16.31 4.68
CA ARG A 29 5.71 -15.77 3.41
C ARG A 29 6.09 -14.29 3.49
N ARG A 30 5.88 -13.65 4.65
CA ARG A 30 6.29 -12.28 4.90
C ARG A 30 7.71 -12.24 5.44
N LEU A 31 8.54 -11.36 4.87
CA LEU A 31 9.84 -11.02 5.43
C LEU A 31 9.67 -9.97 6.52
N ASP A 32 10.25 -10.24 7.69
CA ASP A 32 10.41 -9.24 8.74
C ASP A 32 11.69 -8.46 8.46
N LEU A 33 11.52 -7.21 8.00
CA LEU A 33 12.61 -6.35 7.55
C LEU A 33 12.83 -5.23 8.57
N ALA A 34 14.01 -5.23 9.19
CA ALA A 34 14.45 -4.17 10.08
C ALA A 34 15.47 -3.27 9.36
N LEU A 35 15.26 -1.96 9.48
CA LEU A 35 16.16 -0.92 9.00
C LEU A 35 16.74 -0.18 10.20
N GLU A 36 18.07 -0.08 10.26
CA GLU A 36 18.78 0.70 11.27
C GLU A 36 19.45 1.90 10.58
N THR A 37 19.02 3.10 10.99
CA THR A 37 19.52 4.39 10.50
C THR A 37 19.70 5.36 11.67
N PRO A 38 20.62 6.33 11.55
CA PRO A 38 20.76 7.37 12.58
C PRO A 38 19.50 8.26 12.62
N ALA A 39 19.05 8.59 13.82
CA ALA A 39 17.87 9.47 14.01
C ALA A 39 18.09 10.91 13.49
N LYS A 40 19.35 11.36 13.46
CA LYS A 40 19.76 12.66 12.93
C LYS A 40 21.07 12.50 12.18
N MET A 41 21.23 13.23 11.09
CA MET A 41 22.47 13.31 10.32
C MET A 41 22.72 14.75 9.87
N ARG A 42 23.96 15.05 9.50
CA ARG A 42 24.31 16.34 8.89
C ARG A 42 24.08 16.27 7.37
N PRO A 43 23.71 17.38 6.72
CA PRO A 43 23.64 17.48 5.27
C PRO A 43 24.98 17.15 4.60
N ASN A 44 24.94 16.77 3.31
CA ASN A 44 26.13 16.42 2.52
C ASN A 44 27.04 15.34 3.16
N GLN A 45 26.46 14.44 3.94
CA GLN A 45 27.15 13.26 4.50
C GLN A 45 26.49 12.00 3.96
N PRO A 46 27.26 10.92 3.73
CA PRO A 46 26.69 9.64 3.32
C PRO A 46 25.77 9.07 4.42
N LEU A 47 24.53 8.74 4.07
CA LEU A 47 23.64 7.96 4.93
C LEU A 47 23.95 6.47 4.73
N THR A 48 24.21 5.76 5.81
CA THR A 48 24.32 4.29 5.79
C THR A 48 23.05 3.70 6.37
N VAL A 49 22.40 2.84 5.59
CA VAL A 49 21.23 2.08 6.01
C VAL A 49 21.66 0.63 6.20
N LYS A 50 21.60 0.12 7.44
CA LYS A 50 21.78 -1.31 7.68
C LYS A 50 20.43 -2.00 7.57
N ILE A 51 20.43 -3.16 6.93
CA ILE A 51 19.24 -3.93 6.65
C ILE A 51 19.40 -5.32 7.28
N LYS A 52 18.37 -5.78 7.97
CA LYS A 52 18.28 -7.15 8.46
C LYS A 52 16.94 -7.74 8.05
N ALA A 53 16.97 -8.81 7.27
CA ALA A 53 15.81 -9.61 6.91
C ALA A 53 15.75 -10.87 7.77
N SER A 54 14.57 -11.19 8.28
CA SER A 54 14.32 -12.41 9.02
C SER A 54 12.93 -12.98 8.72
N THR A 55 12.69 -14.21 9.14
CA THR A 55 11.37 -14.85 9.10
C THR A 55 11.09 -15.44 10.47
N LYS A 56 9.85 -15.32 10.96
CA LYS A 56 9.49 -15.77 12.31
C LYS A 56 9.45 -17.30 12.41
N ASN A 57 8.85 -17.97 11.43
CA ASN A 57 8.59 -19.42 11.47
C ASN A 57 8.84 -20.13 10.12
N GLY A 58 9.61 -19.52 9.21
CA GLY A 58 9.86 -20.04 7.87
C GLY A 58 11.30 -20.48 7.62
N GLU A 59 11.50 -21.17 6.51
CA GLU A 59 12.84 -21.44 5.97
C GLU A 59 13.49 -20.11 5.56
N LYS A 60 14.74 -19.88 5.97
CA LYS A 60 15.45 -18.65 5.61
C LYS A 60 15.63 -18.62 4.09
N PRO A 61 15.17 -17.57 3.39
CA PRO A 61 15.39 -17.47 1.95
C PRO A 61 16.89 -17.45 1.66
N LYS A 62 17.32 -18.28 0.71
CA LYS A 62 18.74 -18.43 0.33
C LYS A 62 19.34 -17.12 -0.18
N GLN A 63 18.53 -16.28 -0.80
CA GLN A 63 18.92 -14.97 -1.31
C GLN A 63 17.77 -13.98 -1.13
N VAL A 64 18.08 -12.81 -0.59
CA VAL A 64 17.14 -11.72 -0.39
C VAL A 64 17.64 -10.50 -1.13
N ASN A 65 16.79 -9.92 -1.98
CA ASN A 65 17.08 -8.68 -2.72
C ASN A 65 16.36 -7.51 -2.06
N VAL A 66 17.07 -6.41 -1.86
CA VAL A 66 16.54 -5.21 -1.20
C VAL A 66 16.81 -3.99 -2.07
N LEU A 67 15.76 -3.18 -2.26
CA LEU A 67 15.84 -1.88 -2.90
C LEU A 67 15.60 -0.79 -1.84
N VAL A 68 16.56 0.11 -1.67
CA VAL A 68 16.48 1.21 -0.70
C VAL A 68 16.32 2.52 -1.44
N SER A 69 15.33 3.31 -1.02
CA SER A 69 15.05 4.65 -1.53
C SER A 69 14.84 5.61 -0.37
N ALA A 70 15.22 6.89 -0.54
CA ALA A 70 14.90 7.97 0.37
C ALA A 70 14.23 9.12 -0.38
N VAL A 71 13.15 9.63 0.18
CA VAL A 71 12.33 10.71 -0.40
C VAL A 71 11.98 11.69 0.71
N ASP A 72 11.95 12.99 0.39
CA ASP A 72 11.50 14.01 1.32
C ASP A 72 10.03 13.79 1.74
N SER A 73 9.81 13.76 3.05
CA SER A 73 8.48 13.74 3.67
C SER A 73 7.52 14.82 3.15
N GLY A 74 8.01 16.02 2.83
CA GLY A 74 7.20 17.10 2.27
C GLY A 74 6.60 16.73 0.91
N VAL A 75 7.34 16.00 0.08
CA VAL A 75 6.85 15.48 -1.21
C VAL A 75 5.83 14.35 -0.97
N LEU A 76 6.12 13.43 -0.04
CA LEU A 76 5.23 12.31 0.27
C LEU A 76 3.88 12.76 0.85
N ASN A 77 3.89 13.79 1.69
CA ASN A 77 2.71 14.31 2.39
C ASN A 77 1.71 15.02 1.49
N ILE A 78 2.10 15.48 0.29
CA ILE A 78 1.17 16.11 -0.66
C ILE A 78 0.08 15.11 -1.11
N THR A 79 0.44 13.83 -1.19
CA THR A 79 -0.45 12.78 -1.74
C THR A 79 -0.78 11.67 -0.74
N ASP A 80 -0.41 11.85 0.53
CA ASP A 80 -0.42 10.79 1.55
C ASP A 80 0.24 9.50 1.03
N TYR A 81 1.42 9.62 0.40
CA TYR A 81 2.08 8.48 -0.25
C TYR A 81 2.42 7.38 0.77
N VAL A 82 1.89 6.18 0.53
CA VAL A 82 2.13 5.01 1.37
C VAL A 82 3.30 4.20 0.81
N THR A 83 4.24 3.82 1.67
CA THR A 83 5.33 2.90 1.30
C THR A 83 4.73 1.62 0.69
N PRO A 84 5.11 1.24 -0.54
CA PRO A 84 4.60 0.03 -1.17
C PRO A 84 4.87 -1.20 -0.31
N ASP A 85 3.83 -1.97 0.00
CA ASP A 85 3.94 -3.27 0.68
C ASP A 85 3.78 -4.39 -0.36
N PRO A 86 4.87 -5.09 -0.75
CA PRO A 86 4.80 -6.19 -1.70
C PRO A 86 3.94 -7.36 -1.21
N TRP A 87 3.92 -7.63 0.10
CA TRP A 87 3.09 -8.70 0.65
C TRP A 87 1.62 -8.38 0.43
N GLN A 88 1.20 -7.14 0.68
CA GLN A 88 -0.17 -6.70 0.40
C GLN A 88 -0.48 -6.70 -1.12
N ALA A 89 0.47 -6.33 -1.98
CA ALA A 89 0.28 -6.38 -3.42
C ALA A 89 -0.03 -7.81 -3.92
N PHE A 90 0.75 -8.80 -3.46
CA PHE A 90 0.58 -10.19 -3.88
C PHE A 90 -0.52 -10.94 -3.11
N PHE A 91 -0.56 -10.84 -1.78
CA PHE A 91 -1.43 -11.63 -0.90
C PHE A 91 -2.65 -10.88 -0.34
N GLY A 92 -2.71 -9.56 -0.52
CA GLY A 92 -3.86 -8.76 -0.10
C GLY A 92 -5.16 -9.15 -0.82
N GLN A 93 -6.28 -8.85 -0.17
CA GLN A 93 -7.62 -9.12 -0.67
C GLN A 93 -7.79 -8.60 -2.10
N LYS A 94 -8.17 -9.49 -3.01
CA LYS A 94 -8.49 -9.15 -4.41
C LYS A 94 -9.97 -8.78 -4.53
N ARG A 95 -10.29 -8.05 -5.61
CA ARG A 95 -11.69 -7.68 -5.92
C ARG A 95 -12.53 -8.94 -6.11
N TYR A 96 -13.81 -8.84 -5.74
CA TYR A 96 -14.78 -9.87 -6.10
C TYR A 96 -14.87 -9.96 -7.62
N GLY A 97 -14.70 -11.17 -8.15
CA GLY A 97 -14.52 -11.40 -9.60
C GLY A 97 -15.80 -11.81 -10.33
N ALA A 98 -16.96 -11.74 -9.67
CA ALA A 98 -18.23 -12.15 -10.26
C ALA A 98 -19.27 -11.03 -10.12
N ASP A 99 -20.24 -11.05 -11.03
CA ASP A 99 -21.39 -10.16 -11.00
C ASP A 99 -22.63 -10.94 -10.55
N ILE A 100 -23.42 -10.35 -9.67
CA ILE A 100 -24.65 -10.98 -9.14
C ILE A 100 -25.84 -10.33 -9.84
N TYR A 101 -26.57 -11.12 -10.62
CA TYR A 101 -27.80 -10.69 -11.28
C TYR A 101 -29.01 -11.35 -10.61
N ASP A 102 -30.03 -10.56 -10.27
CA ASP A 102 -31.30 -11.08 -9.78
C ASP A 102 -32.48 -10.15 -10.02
N ILE A 103 -33.67 -10.75 -9.97
CA ILE A 103 -34.97 -10.07 -10.15
C ILE A 103 -35.52 -9.46 -8.85
N TYR A 104 -34.86 -9.67 -7.71
CA TYR A 104 -35.31 -9.18 -6.40
C TYR A 104 -34.74 -7.80 -6.06
N GLY A 105 -33.68 -7.36 -6.75
CA GLY A 105 -33.02 -6.06 -6.58
C GLY A 105 -33.87 -4.84 -6.98
N GLN A 106 -34.98 -5.03 -7.70
CA GLN A 106 -35.92 -3.94 -8.04
C GLN A 106 -36.74 -3.41 -6.83
N VAL A 107 -36.56 -4.00 -5.65
CA VAL A 107 -37.38 -3.69 -4.44
C VAL A 107 -36.53 -3.17 -3.27
N ILE A 108 -35.20 -3.22 -3.33
CA ILE A 108 -34.34 -2.92 -2.18
C ILE A 108 -33.22 -1.94 -2.59
N GLU A 109 -33.27 -0.71 -2.08
CA GLU A 109 -32.14 0.22 -2.13
C GLU A 109 -31.08 -0.18 -1.10
N GLY A 110 -29.82 -0.28 -1.54
CA GLY A 110 -28.66 -0.47 -0.65
C GLY A 110 -27.89 0.83 -0.47
N GLN A 111 -27.50 1.16 0.77
CA GLN A 111 -26.54 2.24 1.00
C GLN A 111 -25.15 1.77 0.53
N GLY A 112 -24.53 2.55 -0.36
CA GLY A 112 -23.20 2.28 -0.89
C GLY A 112 -22.11 2.27 0.19
N ARG A 113 -20.94 1.72 -0.16
CA ARG A 113 -19.78 1.69 0.75
C ARG A 113 -19.40 3.11 1.17
N LEU A 114 -19.16 3.31 2.47
CA LEU A 114 -18.56 4.53 2.99
C LEU A 114 -17.23 4.78 2.28
N ALA A 115 -17.16 5.82 1.46
CA ALA A 115 -15.92 6.29 0.87
C ALA A 115 -15.21 7.19 1.89
N ALA A 116 -13.89 7.00 2.05
CA ALA A 116 -13.08 8.00 2.71
C ALA A 116 -13.04 9.25 1.80
N LEU A 117 -13.58 10.36 2.27
CA LEU A 117 -13.48 11.64 1.57
C LEU A 117 -12.01 12.10 1.64
N ARG A 118 -11.37 12.16 0.47
CA ARG A 118 -10.16 12.95 0.26
C ARG A 118 -10.57 14.23 -0.43
N PHE A 119 -10.05 15.36 0.01
CA PHE A 119 -10.31 16.64 -0.66
C PHE A 119 -9.87 16.52 -2.13
N GLY A 120 -10.72 17.03 -3.04
CA GLY A 120 -10.60 16.86 -4.50
C GLY A 120 -9.25 17.33 -5.05
N GLY A 121 -8.86 16.75 -6.19
CA GLY A 121 -7.51 16.83 -6.76
C GLY A 121 -6.87 18.22 -6.74
N ASP A 122 -5.57 18.23 -6.44
CA ASP A 122 -4.73 19.43 -6.38
C ASP A 122 -4.12 19.76 -7.75
N GLY A 123 -3.72 21.02 -7.96
CA GLY A 123 -3.01 21.49 -9.16
C GLY A 123 -3.88 22.04 -10.31
N ASP A 124 -5.21 22.09 -10.16
CA ASP A 124 -6.11 22.63 -11.19
C ASP A 124 -6.11 24.17 -11.27
N GLU A 125 -5.69 24.88 -10.22
CA GLU A 125 -5.47 26.33 -10.27
C GLU A 125 -4.23 26.70 -11.10
N LEU A 126 -3.14 25.91 -10.99
CA LEU A 126 -1.89 26.14 -11.73
C LEU A 126 -2.07 26.02 -13.25
N LYS A 127 -3.05 25.23 -13.71
CA LYS A 127 -3.31 25.05 -15.15
C LYS A 127 -4.05 26.21 -15.80
N ARG A 128 -4.80 27.03 -15.04
CA ARG A 128 -5.63 28.13 -15.59
C ARG A 128 -4.83 29.41 -15.88
N GLY A 129 -3.64 29.57 -15.30
CA GLY A 129 -2.83 30.81 -15.38
C GLY A 129 -1.69 30.80 -16.42
N GLY A 130 -1.54 29.75 -17.22
CA GLY A 130 -0.37 29.55 -18.10
C GLY A 130 0.80 28.88 -17.39
N LYS A 131 1.87 28.56 -18.13
CA LYS A 131 3.02 27.83 -17.58
C LYS A 131 3.72 28.70 -16.50
N PRO A 132 3.88 28.22 -15.25
CA PRO A 132 4.59 28.95 -14.22
C PRO A 132 6.01 29.31 -14.67
N PRO A 133 6.57 30.44 -14.20
CA PRO A 133 7.99 30.72 -14.36
C PRO A 133 8.83 29.58 -13.75
N VAL A 134 10.06 29.41 -14.23
CA VAL A 134 10.94 28.33 -13.78
C VAL A 134 11.18 28.45 -12.28
N ASN A 135 10.71 27.46 -11.52
CA ASN A 135 10.97 27.35 -10.09
C ASN A 135 12.22 26.52 -9.83
N HIS A 136 13.10 27.03 -8.98
CA HIS A 136 14.28 26.31 -8.48
C HIS A 136 13.95 25.61 -7.17
N VAL A 137 13.21 24.50 -7.24
CA VAL A 137 12.93 23.63 -6.08
C VAL A 137 13.88 22.44 -6.12
N ASN A 138 14.55 22.16 -5.01
CA ASN A 138 15.38 20.97 -4.85
C ASN A 138 14.50 19.82 -4.35
N ILE A 139 14.19 18.87 -5.24
CA ILE A 139 13.49 17.65 -4.87
C ILE A 139 14.51 16.60 -4.44
N VAL A 140 14.49 16.25 -3.15
CA VAL A 140 15.32 15.19 -2.62
C VAL A 140 14.60 13.86 -2.77
N ALA A 141 14.96 13.14 -3.83
CA ALA A 141 14.48 11.78 -4.10
C ALA A 141 15.64 10.95 -4.65
N GLN A 142 15.92 9.83 -4.02
CA GLN A 142 17.07 9.00 -4.31
C GLN A 142 16.73 7.52 -4.17
N GLN A 143 17.37 6.69 -5.00
CA GLN A 143 17.18 5.25 -5.02
C GLN A 143 18.50 4.57 -5.34
N ALA A 144 18.88 3.62 -4.49
CA ALA A 144 20.07 2.81 -4.70
C ALA A 144 19.80 1.70 -5.73
N LEU A 145 20.87 1.06 -6.20
CA LEU A 145 20.73 -0.21 -6.92
C LEU A 145 20.25 -1.31 -5.95
N PRO A 146 19.49 -2.31 -6.43
CA PRO A 146 19.16 -3.46 -5.62
C PRO A 146 20.42 -4.16 -5.10
N VAL A 147 20.42 -4.50 -3.81
CA VAL A 147 21.50 -5.25 -3.16
C VAL A 147 21.02 -6.61 -2.71
N THR A 148 21.91 -7.59 -2.73
CA THR A 148 21.67 -8.94 -2.22
C THR A 148 22.21 -9.05 -0.80
N LEU A 149 21.39 -9.52 0.13
CA LEU A 149 21.80 -9.75 1.52
C LEU A 149 22.66 -11.01 1.64
N ASN A 150 23.50 -11.05 2.67
CA ASN A 150 24.33 -12.22 2.98
C ASN A 150 23.49 -13.38 3.58
N GLU A 151 24.15 -14.51 3.88
CA GLU A 151 23.51 -15.71 4.45
C GLU A 151 22.83 -15.47 5.81
N GLN A 152 23.27 -14.45 6.55
CA GLN A 152 22.69 -14.04 7.81
C GLN A 152 21.46 -13.12 7.62
N GLY A 153 21.13 -12.77 6.38
CA GLY A 153 20.06 -11.82 6.05
C GLY A 153 20.46 -10.37 6.32
N GLU A 154 21.75 -10.06 6.34
CA GLU A 154 22.28 -8.73 6.64
C GLU A 154 22.88 -8.08 5.39
N GLY A 155 22.78 -6.75 5.33
CA GLY A 155 23.36 -5.95 4.27
C GLY A 155 23.40 -4.47 4.64
N SER A 156 24.15 -3.69 3.88
CA SER A 156 24.24 -2.25 4.06
C SER A 156 24.19 -1.53 2.72
N VAL A 157 23.45 -0.43 2.67
CA VAL A 157 23.43 0.49 1.53
C VAL A 157 23.97 1.82 2.00
N THR A 158 25.03 2.30 1.37
CA THR A 158 25.62 3.60 1.66
C THR A 158 25.33 4.55 0.51
N THR A 159 24.78 5.70 0.85
CA THR A 159 24.33 6.68 -0.12
C THR A 159 25.39 7.76 -0.27
N ALA A 160 26.53 7.43 -0.88
CA ALA A 160 27.69 8.32 -0.98
C ALA A 160 27.41 9.61 -1.80
N ASP A 161 26.44 9.56 -2.72
CA ASP A 161 26.15 10.65 -3.65
C ASP A 161 24.87 11.43 -3.35
N TRP A 162 24.22 11.17 -2.19
CA TRP A 162 22.93 11.77 -1.88
C TRP A 162 23.16 13.09 -1.14
N ARG A 163 23.21 14.17 -1.91
CA ARG A 163 23.27 15.54 -1.37
C ARG A 163 21.88 15.91 -0.83
N PHE A 164 21.69 15.69 0.47
CA PHE A 164 20.64 16.31 1.28
C PHE A 164 21.01 17.76 1.59
#